data_AF-A0A935WLP9-F1
#
_entry.id   AF-A0A935WLP9-F1
#
_cell.length_a   1.000
_cell.length_b   1.000
_cell.length_c   1.000
_cell.angle_alpha   90.00
_cell.angle_beta   90.00
_cell.angle_gamma   90.00
#
_symmetry.space_group_name_H-M   'P 1'
#
loop_
_entity.id
_entity.type
_entity.pdbx_description
1 polymer ?
#
loop_
_entity_poly.entity_id
_entity_poly.type
_entity_poly.pdbx_seq_one_letter_code
_entity_poly.pdbx_strand_id
1 'polypeptide(L)'
;MMPFAGGAEAPLNVPTSARGARWFDSVTVGYGLQTPAGVRLALVDVRSGKPVGGVELPDSLLRAAVPVPQGWAWIPAARDRIIVEQGGTRRELPKPAWFTGFFDLDVDRTGTRLLAVGWNAGSFDSLGIAVAPVAGGEWTLWRKEFAEDGTARFLDDGGMVFIRRPTQETMALEHLPGPGVAHPVGTIPRVVADLAVSGDLRCVAIVERTPHGDAWMSHIARQ
;
A
#
# COMPACT_ATOMS: atom_id res chain seq x y z
N MET A 1 -10.75 -14.82 3.85
CA MET A 1 -10.90 -13.35 3.95
C MET A 1 -12.30 -13.03 4.44
N MET A 2 -12.43 -12.05 5.32
CA MET A 2 -13.71 -11.64 5.90
C MET A 2 -14.27 -10.41 5.13
N PRO A 3 -15.52 -10.43 4.66
CA PRO A 3 -16.15 -9.24 4.11
C PRO A 3 -16.47 -8.22 5.22
N PHE A 4 -16.51 -6.92 4.89
CA PHE A 4 -16.76 -5.82 5.83
C PHE A 4 -18.04 -5.96 6.68
N ALA A 5 -19.00 -6.79 6.27
CA ALA A 5 -20.24 -7.05 7.01
C ALA A 5 -20.15 -8.21 8.03
N GLY A 6 -18.96 -8.76 8.30
CA GLY A 6 -18.80 -9.87 9.25
C GLY A 6 -19.36 -11.21 8.77
N GLY A 7 -19.48 -11.39 7.45
CA GLY A 7 -19.94 -12.63 6.83
C GLY A 7 -18.93 -13.77 6.94
N ALA A 8 -19.37 -14.97 6.55
CA ALA A 8 -18.53 -16.17 6.55
C ALA A 8 -17.23 -15.94 5.76
N GLU A 9 -16.11 -16.38 6.32
CA GLU A 9 -14.83 -16.32 5.62
C GLU A 9 -14.84 -17.26 4.42
N ALA A 10 -14.51 -16.72 3.25
CA ALA A 10 -14.24 -17.52 2.07
C ALA A 10 -12.72 -17.72 1.92
N PRO A 11 -12.23 -18.96 1.77
CA PRO A 11 -10.85 -19.19 1.36
C PRO A 11 -10.68 -18.66 -0.07
N LEU A 12 -9.60 -17.91 -0.29
CA LEU A 12 -9.16 -17.62 -1.65
C LEU A 12 -8.50 -18.89 -2.18
N ASN A 13 -8.97 -19.42 -3.32
CA ASN A 13 -8.31 -20.50 -4.05
C ASN A 13 -7.05 -19.96 -4.76
N VAL A 14 -6.13 -19.38 -4.00
CA VAL A 14 -4.82 -18.93 -4.47
C VAL A 14 -3.76 -19.97 -4.11
N PRO A 15 -2.71 -20.13 -4.94
CA PRO A 15 -1.61 -21.04 -4.60
C PRO A 15 -0.96 -20.69 -3.25
N THR A 16 -0.51 -21.72 -2.53
CA THR A 16 0.05 -21.62 -1.17
C THR A 16 1.34 -20.80 -1.06
N SER A 17 1.97 -20.44 -2.18
CA SER A 17 3.19 -19.63 -2.25
C SER A 17 2.93 -18.12 -2.40
N ALA A 18 1.73 -17.65 -2.05
CA ALA A 18 1.40 -16.23 -2.05
C ALA A 18 2.25 -15.44 -1.04
N ARG A 19 2.97 -14.42 -1.53
CA ARG A 19 3.81 -13.53 -0.71
C ARG A 19 3.04 -12.39 -0.05
N GLY A 20 1.80 -12.17 -0.49
CA GLY A 20 0.93 -11.13 0.01
C GLY A 20 -0.33 -11.06 -0.84
N ALA A 21 -1.37 -10.45 -0.27
CA ALA A 21 -2.62 -10.17 -0.94
C ALA A 21 -3.14 -8.79 -0.53
N ARG A 22 -3.82 -8.11 -1.44
CA ARG A 22 -4.41 -6.79 -1.22
C ARG A 22 -5.70 -6.67 -2.00
N TRP A 23 -6.70 -6.04 -1.39
CA TRP A 23 -7.92 -5.61 -2.09
C TRP A 23 -7.63 -4.41 -2.99
N PHE A 24 -8.10 -4.49 -4.23
CA PHE A 24 -8.05 -3.36 -5.17
C PHE A 24 -9.41 -2.70 -5.35
N ASP A 25 -10.49 -3.46 -5.19
CA ASP A 25 -11.86 -2.96 -5.11
C ASP A 25 -12.70 -3.90 -4.21
N SER A 26 -14.01 -3.72 -4.15
CA SER A 26 -14.91 -4.54 -3.31
C SER A 26 -15.01 -6.03 -3.67
N VAL A 27 -14.53 -6.43 -4.85
CA VAL A 27 -14.67 -7.77 -5.42
C VAL A 27 -13.37 -8.34 -6.02
N THR A 28 -12.32 -7.53 -6.11
CA THR A 28 -11.04 -7.92 -6.71
C THR A 28 -9.94 -7.91 -5.66
N VAL A 29 -9.26 -9.04 -5.52
CA VAL A 29 -8.01 -9.16 -4.78
C VAL A 29 -6.88 -9.40 -5.75
N GLY A 30 -5.77 -8.71 -5.54
CA GLY A 30 -4.51 -9.11 -6.14
C GLY A 30 -3.55 -9.73 -5.16
N TYR A 31 -2.68 -10.58 -5.68
CA TYR A 31 -1.70 -11.31 -4.91
C TYR A 31 -0.42 -11.52 -5.74
N GLY A 32 0.70 -11.68 -5.06
CA GLY A 32 1.99 -12.00 -5.67
C GLY A 32 2.38 -13.45 -5.37
N LEU A 33 2.81 -14.20 -6.39
CA LEU A 33 3.38 -15.54 -6.24
C LEU A 33 4.85 -15.50 -6.61
N GLN A 34 5.70 -16.13 -5.79
CA GLN A 34 7.07 -16.39 -6.21
C GLN A 34 7.07 -17.49 -7.27
N THR A 35 7.75 -17.24 -8.40
CA THR A 35 8.01 -18.23 -9.44
C THR A 35 9.51 -18.50 -9.54
N PRO A 36 9.95 -19.58 -10.21
CA PRO A 36 11.36 -19.81 -10.49
C PRO A 36 12.01 -18.69 -11.33
N ALA A 37 11.21 -17.97 -12.12
CA ALA A 37 11.67 -16.91 -13.02
C ALA A 37 11.52 -15.49 -12.45
N GLY A 38 10.87 -15.33 -11.29
CA GLY A 38 10.61 -14.01 -10.70
C GLY A 38 9.34 -13.99 -9.84
N VAL A 39 8.46 -13.02 -10.05
CA VAL A 39 7.17 -12.90 -9.35
C VAL A 39 6.04 -12.82 -10.36
N ARG A 40 5.00 -13.63 -10.14
CA ARG A 40 3.72 -13.49 -10.82
C ARG A 40 2.81 -12.61 -9.98
N LEU A 41 2.39 -11.48 -10.53
CA LEU A 41 1.30 -10.70 -9.98
C LEU A 41 0.00 -11.16 -10.63
N ALA A 42 -1.05 -11.35 -9.85
CA ALA A 42 -2.33 -11.82 -10.36
C ALA A 42 -3.49 -11.11 -9.65
N LEU A 43 -4.62 -11.03 -10.35
CA LEU A 43 -5.90 -10.54 -9.85
C LEU A 43 -6.92 -11.67 -9.91
N VAL A 44 -7.77 -11.77 -8.89
CA VAL A 44 -8.89 -12.70 -8.81
C VAL A 44 -10.16 -11.96 -8.43
N ASP A 45 -11.25 -12.23 -9.15
CA ASP A 45 -12.60 -11.83 -8.73
C ASP A 45 -13.06 -12.82 -7.67
N VAL A 46 -13.32 -12.34 -6.45
CA VAL A 46 -13.61 -13.20 -5.29
C VAL A 46 -15.00 -13.83 -5.34
N ARG A 47 -15.92 -13.28 -6.14
CA ARG A 47 -17.29 -13.80 -6.28
C ARG A 47 -17.31 -15.06 -7.14
N SER A 48 -16.49 -15.04 -8.19
CA SER A 48 -16.40 -16.12 -9.18
C SER A 48 -15.19 -17.03 -8.98
N GLY A 49 -14.19 -16.60 -8.20
CA GLY A 49 -12.89 -17.26 -8.05
C GLY A 49 -12.04 -17.24 -9.33
N LYS A 50 -12.45 -16.50 -10.37
CA LYS A 50 -11.77 -16.51 -11.67
C LYS A 50 -10.63 -15.49 -11.70
N PRO A 51 -9.47 -15.83 -12.31
CA PRO A 51 -8.44 -14.85 -12.60
C PRO A 51 -8.99 -13.78 -13.56
N VAL A 52 -8.75 -12.51 -13.24
CA VAL A 52 -9.18 -11.37 -14.08
C VAL A 52 -8.01 -10.61 -14.71
N GLY A 53 -6.78 -10.95 -14.33
CA GLY A 53 -5.57 -10.37 -14.91
C GLY A 53 -4.30 -10.82 -14.19
N GLY A 54 -3.15 -10.48 -14.75
CA GLY A 54 -1.85 -10.74 -14.13
C GLY A 54 -0.68 -10.43 -15.06
N VAL A 55 0.52 -10.47 -14.50
CA VAL A 55 1.79 -10.28 -15.21
C VAL A 55 2.89 -11.13 -14.57
N GLU A 56 3.78 -11.67 -15.39
CA GLU A 56 5.03 -12.28 -14.93
C GLU A 56 6.13 -11.23 -14.97
N LEU A 57 6.75 -10.99 -13.82
CA LEU A 57 7.86 -10.06 -13.68
C LEU A 57 9.14 -10.85 -13.40
N PRO A 58 10.26 -10.56 -14.08
CA PRO A 58 11.53 -11.23 -13.80
C PRO A 58 12.14 -10.80 -12.46
N ASP A 59 11.63 -9.72 -11.86
CA ASP A 59 12.09 -9.21 -10.56
C ASP A 59 11.48 -10.02 -9.41
N SER A 60 12.31 -10.80 -8.73
CA SER A 60 11.91 -11.63 -7.57
C SER A 60 11.82 -10.84 -6.26
N LEU A 61 12.27 -9.58 -6.24
CA LEU A 61 12.44 -8.75 -5.06
C LEU A 61 11.78 -7.37 -5.20
N LEU A 62 10.77 -7.25 -6.07
CA LEU A 62 9.98 -6.02 -6.20
C LEU A 62 9.38 -5.63 -4.84
N ARG A 63 9.28 -4.32 -4.59
CA ARG A 63 8.85 -3.80 -3.28
C ARG A 63 7.34 -3.69 -3.16
N ALA A 64 6.68 -3.12 -4.17
CA ALA A 64 5.23 -3.01 -4.24
C ALA A 64 4.79 -3.02 -5.71
N ALA A 65 3.54 -3.42 -5.97
CA ALA A 65 2.94 -3.37 -7.29
C ALA A 65 1.43 -3.15 -7.21
N VAL A 66 0.89 -2.53 -8.25
CA VAL A 66 -0.53 -2.17 -8.37
C VAL A 66 -0.97 -2.36 -9.83
N PRO A 67 -2.19 -2.85 -10.08
CA PRO A 67 -2.74 -2.90 -11.42
C PRO A 67 -3.02 -1.49 -11.92
N VAL A 68 -2.78 -1.26 -13.20
CA VAL A 68 -3.20 -0.06 -13.93
C VAL A 68 -4.05 -0.50 -15.13
N PRO A 69 -4.79 0.40 -15.79
CA PRO A 69 -5.54 0.01 -16.98
C PRO A 69 -4.66 -0.71 -17.99
N GLN A 70 -5.02 -1.94 -18.35
CA GLN A 70 -4.28 -2.79 -19.31
C GLN A 70 -2.82 -3.09 -18.90
N GLY A 71 -2.52 -3.16 -17.61
CA GLY A 71 -1.21 -3.64 -17.15
C GLY A 71 -0.94 -3.40 -15.67
N TRP A 72 0.32 -3.10 -15.33
CA TRP A 72 0.79 -3.00 -13.95
C TRP A 72 1.81 -1.89 -13.77
N ALA A 73 1.83 -1.30 -12.57
CA ALA A 73 2.91 -0.46 -12.09
C ALA A 73 3.60 -1.13 -10.90
N TRP A 74 4.93 -1.06 -10.81
CA TRP A 74 5.67 -1.66 -9.70
C TRP A 74 6.96 -0.91 -9.36
N ILE A 75 7.37 -1.05 -8.10
CA ILE A 75 8.66 -0.58 -7.59
C ILE A 75 9.65 -1.75 -7.71
N PRO A 76 10.70 -1.64 -8.55
CA PRO A 76 11.73 -2.67 -8.64
C PRO A 76 12.54 -2.76 -7.34
N ALA A 77 13.33 -3.83 -7.19
CA ALA A 77 14.15 -4.06 -5.99
C ALA A 77 15.06 -2.88 -5.59
N ALA A 78 15.55 -2.11 -6.58
CA ALA A 78 16.39 -0.92 -6.36
C ALA A 78 15.63 0.28 -5.77
N ARG A 79 14.30 0.31 -5.89
CA ARG A 79 13.40 1.36 -5.35
C ARG A 79 13.69 2.79 -5.82
N ASP A 80 14.44 2.93 -6.91
CA ASP A 80 14.93 4.19 -7.47
C ASP A 80 14.04 4.77 -8.58
N ARG A 81 13.00 4.04 -8.97
CA ARG A 81 12.02 4.41 -9.99
C ARG A 81 10.76 3.58 -9.82
N ILE A 82 9.76 3.87 -10.64
CA ILE A 82 8.58 3.01 -10.82
C ILE A 82 8.50 2.60 -12.28
N ILE A 83 8.28 1.33 -12.53
CA ILE A 83 8.05 0.82 -13.87
C ILE A 83 6.54 0.73 -14.09
N VAL A 84 6.05 1.26 -15.20
CA VAL A 84 4.66 1.13 -15.62
C VAL A 84 4.63 0.41 -16.95
N GLU A 85 3.90 -0.69 -17.02
CA GLU A 85 3.62 -1.42 -18.24
C GLU A 85 2.12 -1.33 -18.53
N GLN A 86 1.76 -0.79 -19.68
CA GLN A 86 0.37 -0.58 -20.10
C GLN A 86 0.23 -0.89 -21.59
N GLY A 87 -0.66 -1.82 -21.94
CA GLY A 87 -0.90 -2.20 -23.35
C GLY A 87 0.36 -2.70 -24.07
N GLY A 88 1.24 -3.41 -23.35
CA GLY A 88 2.53 -3.90 -23.87
C GLY A 88 3.62 -2.83 -23.98
N THR A 89 3.34 -1.57 -23.64
CA THR A 89 4.34 -0.51 -23.61
C THR A 89 4.86 -0.34 -22.18
N ARG A 90 6.18 -0.42 -22.02
CA ARG A 90 6.85 -0.20 -20.73
C ARG A 90 7.49 1.19 -20.69
N ARG A 91 7.31 1.89 -19.58
CA ARG A 91 7.95 3.17 -19.27
C ARG A 91 8.45 3.19 -17.83
N GLU A 92 9.42 4.05 -17.58
CA GLU A 92 9.95 4.29 -16.25
C GLU A 92 9.57 5.69 -15.78
N LEU A 93 9.10 5.81 -14.55
CA LEU A 93 8.88 7.06 -13.85
C LEU A 93 10.05 7.24 -12.88
N PRO A 94 10.99 8.18 -13.17
CA PRO A 94 12.13 8.40 -12.30
C PRO A 94 11.66 8.91 -10.94
N LYS A 95 12.35 8.52 -9.87
CA LYS A 95 12.06 8.99 -8.52
C LYS A 95 12.34 10.50 -8.39
N PRO A 96 11.46 11.29 -7.74
CA PRO A 96 11.74 12.71 -7.45
C PRO A 96 12.96 12.87 -6.55
N ALA A 97 13.70 13.97 -6.71
CA ALA A 97 14.94 14.23 -6.00
C ALA A 97 14.83 14.18 -4.46
N TRP A 98 13.66 14.46 -3.89
CA TRP A 98 13.45 14.41 -2.46
C TRP A 98 13.54 12.99 -1.87
N PHE A 99 13.20 11.95 -2.64
CA PHE A 99 13.13 10.59 -2.13
C PHE A 99 14.50 9.90 -2.21
N THR A 100 14.82 9.09 -1.21
CA THR A 100 15.87 8.06 -1.27
C THR A 100 15.34 6.78 -1.92
N GLY A 101 14.08 6.41 -1.67
CA GLY A 101 13.43 5.28 -2.33
C GLY A 101 11.93 5.26 -2.10
N PHE A 102 11.24 4.40 -2.85
CA PHE A 102 9.80 4.14 -2.70
C PHE A 102 9.53 2.83 -1.96
N PHE A 103 8.44 2.77 -1.19
CA PHE A 103 8.00 1.54 -0.54
C PHE A 103 6.54 1.14 -0.79
N ASP A 104 5.70 2.05 -1.28
CA ASP A 104 4.28 1.76 -1.52
C ASP A 104 3.76 2.45 -2.79
N LEU A 105 2.71 1.87 -3.36
CA LEU A 105 2.01 2.38 -4.55
C LEU A 105 0.50 2.32 -4.36
N ASP A 106 -0.18 3.25 -5.01
CA ASP A 106 -1.63 3.18 -5.20
C ASP A 106 -2.05 3.81 -6.51
N VAL A 107 -3.22 3.43 -7.03
CA VAL A 107 -3.77 3.99 -8.27
C VAL A 107 -5.15 4.55 -7.97
N ASP A 108 -5.44 5.72 -8.52
CA ASP A 108 -6.74 6.33 -8.30
C ASP A 108 -7.86 5.54 -9.00
N ARG A 109 -9.10 5.79 -8.61
CA ARG A 109 -10.27 5.10 -9.17
C ARG A 109 -10.36 5.16 -10.69
N THR A 110 -9.84 6.24 -11.29
CA THR A 110 -9.86 6.43 -12.74
C THR A 110 -8.75 5.66 -13.47
N GLY A 111 -7.74 5.16 -12.75
CA GLY A 111 -6.59 4.50 -13.33
C GLY A 111 -5.61 5.46 -14.01
N THR A 112 -5.73 6.77 -13.78
CA THR A 112 -4.96 7.80 -14.49
C THR A 112 -3.86 8.40 -13.63
N ARG A 113 -3.98 8.32 -12.30
CA ARG A 113 -3.00 8.85 -11.36
C ARG A 113 -2.40 7.73 -10.53
N LEU A 114 -1.08 7.78 -10.40
CA LEU A 114 -0.29 6.87 -9.60
C LEU A 114 0.25 7.63 -8.39
N LEU A 115 -0.05 7.12 -7.21
CA LEU A 115 0.52 7.53 -5.95
C LEU A 115 1.74 6.68 -5.66
N ALA A 116 2.80 7.33 -5.17
CA ALA A 116 3.97 6.69 -4.60
C ALA A 116 4.24 7.22 -3.20
N VAL A 117 4.54 6.30 -2.29
CA VAL A 117 5.02 6.63 -0.93
C VAL A 117 6.47 6.20 -0.80
N GLY A 118 7.27 7.04 -0.17
CA GLY A 118 8.69 6.79 0.05
C GLY A 118 9.25 7.61 1.21
N TRP A 119 10.57 7.58 1.36
CA TRP A 119 11.31 8.23 2.44
C TRP A 119 12.49 9.05 1.89
N ASN A 120 13.06 9.94 2.68
CA ASN A 120 14.25 10.75 2.32
C ASN A 120 15.49 10.51 3.19
N ALA A 121 15.38 9.69 4.24
CA ALA A 121 16.47 9.39 5.16
C ALA A 121 16.55 7.88 5.47
N GLY A 122 17.76 7.35 5.63
CA GLY A 122 17.98 5.91 5.92
C GLY A 122 17.39 5.43 7.25
N SER A 123 16.93 6.34 8.10
CA SER A 123 16.21 6.09 9.36
C SER A 123 14.75 5.65 9.17
N PHE A 124 14.17 5.76 7.96
CA PHE A 124 12.77 5.42 7.66
C PHE A 124 11.72 6.19 8.48
N ASP A 125 12.14 7.28 9.10
CA ASP A 125 11.33 8.15 9.95
C ASP A 125 10.65 9.28 9.16
N SER A 126 11.06 9.45 7.91
CA SER A 126 10.49 10.37 6.94
C SER A 126 9.53 9.68 6.00
N LEU A 127 8.45 10.37 5.66
CA LEU A 127 7.49 9.94 4.66
C LEU A 127 7.21 11.07 3.68
N GLY A 128 7.22 10.73 2.39
CA GLY A 128 6.73 11.60 1.33
C GLY A 128 5.66 10.90 0.50
N ILE A 129 4.71 11.71 0.02
CA ILE A 129 3.64 11.28 -0.87
C ILE A 129 3.78 12.07 -2.16
N ALA A 130 3.92 11.38 -3.28
CA ALA A 130 3.97 12.00 -4.59
C ALA A 130 2.97 11.33 -5.55
N VAL A 131 2.47 12.12 -6.51
CA VAL A 131 1.55 11.66 -7.55
C VAL A 131 2.11 12.00 -8.92
N ALA A 132 2.01 11.06 -9.86
CA ALA A 132 2.28 11.28 -11.27
C ALA A 132 1.16 10.70 -12.14
N PRO A 133 0.99 11.16 -13.39
CA PRO A 133 0.14 10.49 -14.35
C PRO A 133 0.66 9.08 -14.67
N VAL A 134 -0.22 8.08 -14.72
CA VAL A 134 0.11 6.71 -15.12
C VAL A 134 0.67 6.66 -16.55
N ALA A 135 0.21 7.58 -17.40
CA ALA A 135 0.67 7.73 -18.79
C ALA A 135 2.13 8.20 -18.92
N GLY A 136 2.74 8.66 -17.82
CA GLY A 136 4.02 9.37 -17.83
C GLY A 136 3.85 10.87 -17.56
N GLY A 137 4.85 11.47 -16.93
CA GLY A 137 4.87 12.89 -16.58
C GLY A 137 5.66 13.16 -15.31
N GLU A 138 5.64 14.42 -14.90
CA GLU A 138 6.30 14.88 -13.69
C GLU A 138 5.55 14.45 -12.43
N TRP A 139 6.31 14.21 -11.37
CA TRP A 139 5.76 13.98 -10.05
C TRP A 139 5.39 15.30 -9.38
N THR A 140 4.19 15.33 -8.81
CA THR A 140 3.78 16.36 -7.86
C THR A 140 3.96 15.83 -6.46
N LEU A 141 4.78 16.48 -5.63
CA LEU A 141 4.89 16.16 -4.21
C LEU A 141 3.68 16.74 -3.46
N TRP A 142 2.90 15.90 -2.80
CA TRP A 142 1.69 16.30 -2.08
C TRP A 142 1.95 16.61 -0.61
N ARG A 143 2.80 15.80 0.02
CA ARG A 143 3.10 15.88 1.45
C ARG A 143 4.50 15.34 1.71
N LYS A 144 5.17 15.89 2.71
CA LYS A 144 6.37 15.33 3.32
C LYS A 144 6.41 15.68 4.80
N GLU A 145 6.70 14.72 5.65
CA GLU A 145 6.84 14.93 7.09
C GLU A 145 7.60 13.78 7.78
N PHE A 146 7.82 13.92 9.08
CA PHE A 146 8.18 12.81 9.93
C PHE A 146 6.92 11.94 10.15
N ALA A 147 6.96 10.70 9.69
CA ALA A 147 5.86 9.74 9.83
C ALA A 147 6.37 8.32 9.63
N GLU A 148 7.06 7.80 10.64
CA GLU A 148 7.46 6.39 10.71
C GLU A 148 6.24 5.48 10.52
N ASP A 149 6.40 4.45 9.68
CA ASP A 149 5.36 3.48 9.32
C ASP A 149 4.05 4.07 8.76
N GLY A 150 4.07 5.32 8.26
CA GLY A 150 2.91 5.89 7.61
C GLY A 150 2.68 5.31 6.20
N THR A 151 1.48 5.53 5.67
CA THR A 151 1.13 5.22 4.28
C THR A 151 0.04 6.14 3.78
N ALA A 152 -0.23 6.12 2.48
CA ALA A 152 -1.33 6.85 1.87
C ALA A 152 -2.02 6.03 0.79
N ARG A 153 -3.32 6.26 0.63
CA ARG A 153 -4.18 5.59 -0.35
C ARG A 153 -5.12 6.59 -1.01
N PHE A 154 -5.45 6.39 -2.27
CA PHE A 154 -6.48 7.18 -2.93
C PHE A 154 -7.85 6.90 -2.34
N LEU A 155 -8.70 7.93 -2.37
CA LEU A 155 -10.11 7.89 -2.01
C LEU A 155 -10.99 7.99 -3.24
N ASP A 156 -12.27 7.69 -3.09
CA ASP A 156 -13.26 7.71 -4.18
C ASP A 156 -13.50 9.13 -4.72
N ASP A 157 -13.25 10.17 -3.92
CA ASP A 157 -13.35 11.58 -4.32
C ASP A 157 -12.11 12.08 -5.08
N GLY A 158 -11.09 11.23 -5.24
CA GLY A 158 -9.84 11.55 -5.91
C GLY A 158 -8.79 12.26 -5.04
N GLY A 159 -9.09 12.52 -3.77
CA GLY A 159 -8.12 12.84 -2.74
C GLY A 159 -7.42 11.58 -2.20
N MET A 160 -6.77 11.69 -1.05
CA MET A 160 -6.11 10.57 -0.39
C MET A 160 -6.39 10.54 1.10
N VAL A 161 -6.44 9.36 1.67
CA VAL A 161 -6.23 9.21 3.11
C VAL A 161 -4.75 9.07 3.36
N PHE A 162 -4.23 9.89 4.26
CA PHE A 162 -2.91 9.77 4.82
C PHE A 162 -3.02 9.21 6.23
N ILE A 163 -2.35 8.09 6.45
CA ILE A 163 -2.33 7.35 7.70
C ILE A 163 -0.93 7.49 8.26
N ARG A 164 -0.80 8.03 9.47
CA ARG A 164 0.48 8.18 10.15
C ARG A 164 0.40 7.73 11.59
N ARG A 165 1.56 7.49 12.19
CA ARG A 165 1.70 7.22 13.63
C ARG A 165 2.29 8.46 14.31
N PRO A 166 1.47 9.35 14.92
CA PRO A 166 2.00 10.44 15.73
C PRO A 166 2.84 9.94 16.90
N THR A 167 2.49 8.77 17.44
CA THR A 167 3.24 8.01 18.45
C THR A 167 3.15 6.52 18.13
N GLN A 168 3.95 5.68 18.79
CA GLN A 168 3.87 4.22 18.63
C GLN A 168 2.49 3.64 19.02
N GLU A 169 1.73 4.37 19.85
CA GLU A 169 0.45 3.95 20.42
C GLU A 169 -0.76 4.59 19.74
N THR A 170 -0.56 5.43 18.73
CA THR A 170 -1.66 6.14 18.07
C THR A 170 -1.53 6.11 16.56
N MET A 171 -2.66 6.14 15.87
CA MET A 171 -2.72 6.40 14.44
C MET A 171 -3.60 7.61 14.16
N ALA A 172 -3.15 8.51 13.30
CA ALA A 172 -3.93 9.63 12.82
C ALA A 172 -4.28 9.43 11.35
N LEU A 173 -5.52 9.79 11.00
CA LEU A 173 -6.03 9.80 9.65
C LEU A 173 -6.25 11.25 9.23
N GLU A 174 -5.70 11.63 8.08
CA GLU A 174 -5.88 12.93 7.44
C GLU A 174 -6.40 12.72 6.02
N HIS A 175 -7.36 13.54 5.59
CA HIS A 175 -7.77 13.62 4.20
C HIS A 175 -6.91 14.68 3.49
N LEU A 176 -6.24 14.27 2.43
CA LEU A 176 -5.47 15.13 1.53
C LEU A 176 -6.27 15.34 0.23
N PRO A 177 -7.05 16.42 0.07
CA PRO A 177 -7.80 16.67 -1.16
C PRO A 177 -6.90 17.16 -2.32
N GLY A 178 -5.67 17.57 -2.01
CA GLY A 178 -4.72 18.09 -3.00
C GLY A 178 -3.36 18.40 -2.38
N PRO A 179 -2.38 18.84 -3.20
CA PRO A 179 -1.03 19.15 -2.74
C PRO A 179 -1.02 20.21 -1.63
N GLY A 180 -0.32 19.93 -0.54
CA GLY A 180 -0.15 20.86 0.58
C GLY A 180 -1.39 21.09 1.45
N VAL A 181 -2.53 20.46 1.15
CA VAL A 181 -3.77 20.58 1.91
C VAL A 181 -4.02 19.31 2.72
N ALA A 182 -4.38 19.46 3.98
CA ALA A 182 -4.80 18.34 4.83
C ALA A 182 -5.92 18.73 5.77
N HIS A 183 -6.86 17.79 5.94
CA HIS A 183 -7.97 17.91 6.87
C HIS A 183 -7.93 16.72 7.83
N PRO A 184 -7.86 16.95 9.16
CA PRO A 184 -7.94 15.86 10.12
C PRO A 184 -9.27 15.10 9.96
N VAL A 185 -9.20 13.77 9.90
CA VAL A 185 -10.37 12.89 9.91
C VAL A 185 -10.59 12.36 11.31
N GLY A 186 -9.53 11.90 11.98
CA GLY A 186 -9.60 11.41 13.34
C GLY A 186 -8.31 10.73 13.80
N THR A 187 -8.32 10.30 15.06
CA THR A 187 -7.21 9.60 15.70
C THR A 187 -7.73 8.32 16.34
N ILE A 188 -7.00 7.22 16.17
CA ILE A 188 -7.22 5.94 16.82
C ILE A 188 -6.25 5.85 18.01
N PRO A 189 -6.73 5.96 19.27
CA PRO A 189 -5.87 6.01 20.45
C PRO A 189 -5.52 4.60 20.96
N ARG A 190 -5.03 3.72 20.07
CA ARG A 190 -4.71 2.31 20.37
C ARG A 190 -3.51 1.81 19.57
N VAL A 191 -2.88 0.76 20.05
CA VAL A 191 -1.80 0.05 19.34
C VAL A 191 -2.39 -0.73 18.15
N VAL A 192 -2.38 -0.09 16.99
CA VAL A 192 -2.86 -0.68 15.74
C VAL A 192 -1.72 -1.45 15.07
N ALA A 193 -1.99 -2.71 14.74
CA ALA A 193 -1.13 -3.55 13.93
C ALA A 193 -1.24 -3.18 12.44
N ASP A 194 -2.48 -3.04 11.99
CA ASP A 194 -2.84 -2.79 10.61
C ASP A 194 -4.22 -2.14 10.54
N LEU A 195 -4.49 -1.43 9.45
CA LEU A 195 -5.79 -0.81 9.23
C LEU A 195 -6.16 -0.79 7.75
N ALA A 196 -7.46 -0.84 7.48
CA ALA A 196 -8.02 -0.60 6.16
C ALA A 196 -9.13 0.44 6.25
N VAL A 197 -9.10 1.44 5.38
CA VAL A 197 -10.12 2.49 5.29
C VAL A 197 -10.92 2.29 4.01
N SER A 198 -12.24 2.50 4.06
CA SER A 198 -13.06 2.52 2.84
C SER A 198 -12.74 3.77 2.00
N GLY A 199 -12.93 3.66 0.68
CA GLY A 199 -12.67 4.76 -0.27
C GLY A 199 -13.51 6.01 -0.03
N ASP A 200 -14.66 5.88 0.64
CA ASP A 200 -15.55 6.98 1.04
C ASP A 200 -15.30 7.50 2.47
N LEU A 201 -14.26 6.99 3.15
CA LEU A 201 -13.92 7.29 4.55
C LEU A 201 -15.01 6.96 5.59
N ARG A 202 -16.06 6.23 5.24
CA ARG A 202 -17.16 5.92 6.16
C ARG A 202 -16.88 4.74 7.10
N CYS A 203 -15.98 3.86 6.70
CA CYS A 203 -15.65 2.64 7.43
C CYS A 203 -14.13 2.52 7.62
N VAL A 204 -13.73 2.06 8.80
CA VAL A 204 -12.37 1.63 9.07
C VAL A 204 -12.41 0.25 9.72
N ALA A 205 -11.61 -0.67 9.19
CA ALA A 205 -11.30 -1.95 9.83
C ALA A 205 -9.93 -1.83 10.49
N ILE A 206 -9.85 -2.23 11.75
CA ILE A 206 -8.64 -2.08 12.57
C ILE A 206 -8.25 -3.45 13.08
N VAL A 207 -6.99 -3.82 12.88
CA VAL A 207 -6.37 -4.96 13.56
C VAL A 207 -5.57 -4.42 14.72
N GLU A 208 -6.02 -4.67 15.94
CA GLU A 208 -5.33 -4.26 17.16
C GLU A 208 -4.30 -5.31 17.57
N ARG A 209 -3.11 -4.86 18.02
CA ARG A 209 -2.23 -5.73 18.81
C ARG A 209 -2.61 -5.54 20.27
N THR A 210 -3.33 -6.50 20.82
CA THR A 210 -3.51 -6.57 22.27
C THR A 210 -2.27 -7.26 22.84
N PRO A 211 -1.49 -6.61 23.72
CA PRO A 211 -0.43 -7.29 24.43
C PRO A 211 -1.09 -8.30 25.38
N HIS A 212 -1.10 -9.57 24.99
CA HIS A 212 -1.27 -10.65 25.95
C HIS A 212 0.10 -10.87 26.55
N GLY A 213 0.28 -10.43 27.80
CA GLY A 213 1.58 -10.44 28.48
C GLY A 213 2.10 -11.85 28.73
N ASP A 214 2.68 -12.49 27.71
CA ASP A 214 3.39 -13.75 27.83
C ASP A 214 4.89 -13.51 27.79
N ALA A 215 5.39 -12.94 28.89
CA ALA A 215 6.71 -13.18 29.51
C ALA A 215 7.01 -12.02 30.46
N TRP A 216 6.73 -12.23 31.74
CA TRP A 216 7.49 -11.57 32.80
C TRP A 216 8.97 -11.76 32.52
N MET A 217 9.72 -10.65 32.37
CA MET A 217 11.18 -10.69 32.44
C MET A 217 11.55 -11.35 33.78
N SER A 218 12.14 -12.54 33.72
CA SER A 218 12.75 -13.17 34.86
C SER A 218 13.80 -12.22 35.45
N HIS A 219 13.81 -12.12 36.78
CA HIS A 219 14.88 -11.46 37.53
C HIS A 219 16.24 -11.89 36.98
N ILE A 220 17.02 -10.93 36.46
CA ILE A 220 18.48 -11.09 36.46
C ILE A 220 18.91 -10.86 37.91
N ALA A 221 19.09 -11.94 38.65
CA ALA A 221 19.86 -11.87 39.89
C ALA A 221 21.28 -11.41 39.52
N ARG A 222 21.66 -10.21 39.96
CA ARG A 222 23.06 -9.81 40.00
C ARG A 222 23.74 -10.57 41.15
N GLN A 223 24.99 -10.94 40.90
CA GLN A 223 25.90 -11.77 41.69
C GLN A 223 25.92 -11.48 43.19
#